data_AF-A0A952XWK5-F1
#
_entry.id   AF-A0A952XWK5-F1
#
_cell.length_a   1.000
_cell.length_b   1.000
_cell.length_c   1.000
_cell.angle_alpha   90.00
_cell.angle_beta   90.00
_cell.angle_gamma   90.00
#
_symmetry.space_group_name_H-M   'P 1'
#
loop_
_entity.id
_entity.type
_entity.pdbx_description
1 polymer ?
#
loop_
_entity_poly.entity_id
_entity_poly.type
_entity_poly.pdbx_seq_one_letter_code
_entity_poly.pdbx_strand_id
1 'polypeptide(L)'
;MQHVRFEEPVTVLVGLGSPSRIDSVMEAYALLKEWPAAGRASGHTVVLNACRASLAGEIDAETVRAMLVAFARRNDVLMPDMTELAPGLAGSEAYGKRLVGLPSSL
;
A
#
# COMPACT_ATOMS: atom_id res chain seq x y z
N MET A 1 -0.14 11.41 20.56
CA MET A 1 -0.47 10.05 20.06
C MET A 1 0.82 9.47 19.49
N GLN A 2 1.32 8.36 20.04
CA GLN A 2 2.52 7.72 19.47
C GLN A 2 2.16 7.16 18.10
N HIS A 3 2.82 7.65 17.05
CA HIS A 3 2.66 7.09 15.71
C HIS A 3 3.63 5.92 15.62
N VAL A 4 3.09 4.71 15.55
CA VAL A 4 3.89 3.51 15.32
C VAL A 4 4.39 3.58 13.88
N ARG A 5 5.63 4.01 13.70
CA ARG A 5 6.26 4.22 12.39
C ARG A 5 6.83 2.93 11.85
N PHE A 6 6.82 2.80 10.54
CA PHE A 6 7.54 1.74 9.83
C PHE A 6 9.02 2.10 9.73
N GLU A 7 9.88 1.09 9.70
CA GLU A 7 11.32 1.26 9.43
C GLU A 7 11.53 1.74 7.99
N GLU A 8 10.75 1.18 7.07
CA GLU A 8 10.74 1.56 5.66
C GLU A 8 9.30 1.89 5.21
N PRO A 9 9.06 3.09 4.65
CA PRO A 9 7.72 3.48 4.23
C PRO A 9 7.19 2.56 3.12
N VAL A 10 5.87 2.46 3.00
CA VAL A 10 5.23 1.67 1.94
C VAL A 10 4.54 2.63 0.97
N THR A 11 4.84 2.53 -0.32
CA THR A 11 4.19 3.35 -1.35
C THR A 11 3.13 2.53 -2.07
N VAL A 12 1.89 3.01 -2.03
CA VAL A 12 0.74 2.36 -2.68
C VAL A 12 0.02 3.33 -3.59
N LEU A 13 -0.55 2.83 -4.68
CA LEU A 13 -1.39 3.60 -5.57
C LEU A 13 -2.84 3.57 -5.08
N VAL A 14 -3.40 4.74 -4.82
CA VAL A 14 -4.76 4.90 -4.32
C VAL A 14 -5.60 5.79 -5.22
N GLY A 15 -6.92 5.54 -5.25
CA GLY A 15 -7.87 6.36 -5.99
C GLY A 15 -7.59 6.40 -7.50
N LEU A 16 -7.44 7.61 -8.05
CA LEU A 16 -7.21 7.89 -9.48
C LEU A 16 -5.77 7.62 -9.95
N GLY A 17 -4.98 6.85 -9.19
CA GLY A 17 -3.60 6.50 -9.54
C GLY A 17 -2.54 7.43 -8.94
N SER A 18 -2.84 8.10 -7.83
CA SER A 18 -1.85 8.89 -7.11
C SER A 18 -1.05 8.00 -6.14
N PRO A 19 0.29 8.05 -6.15
CA PRO A 19 1.09 7.33 -5.16
C PRO A 19 0.93 7.98 -3.79
N SER A 20 0.57 7.19 -2.80
CA SER A 20 0.50 7.56 -1.40
C SER A 20 1.62 6.84 -0.66
N ARG A 21 2.54 7.62 -0.07
CA ARG A 21 3.58 7.12 0.82
C ARG A 21 2.99 6.99 2.22
N ILE A 22 3.20 5.84 2.85
CA ILE A 22 2.71 5.51 4.18
C ILE A 22 3.92 5.27 5.07
N ASP A 23 4.13 6.12 6.07
CA ASP A 23 5.25 6.01 7.02
C ASP A 23 4.86 5.44 8.38
N SER A 24 3.57 5.26 8.64
CA SER A 24 3.09 4.77 9.92
C SER A 24 1.84 3.89 9.83
N VAL A 25 1.64 3.09 10.89
CA VAL A 25 0.43 2.27 11.08
C VAL A 25 -0.84 3.13 11.08
N MET A 26 -0.75 4.37 11.59
CA MET A 26 -1.88 5.30 11.61
C MET A 26 -2.30 5.71 10.20
N GLU A 27 -1.34 6.04 9.34
CA GLU A 27 -1.59 6.37 7.93
C GLU A 27 -2.12 5.16 7.17
N ALA A 28 -1.53 3.98 7.40
CA ALA A 28 -2.03 2.73 6.82
C ALA A 28 -3.50 2.48 7.19
N TYR A 29 -3.84 2.69 8.46
CA TYR A 29 -5.20 2.54 8.97
C TYR A 29 -6.19 3.54 8.36
N ALA A 30 -5.79 4.80 8.21
CA ALA A 30 -6.60 5.83 7.56
C ALA A 30 -6.88 5.47 6.11
N LEU A 31 -5.82 5.11 5.37
CA LEU A 31 -5.94 4.72 3.97
C LEU A 31 -6.84 3.50 3.77
N LEU A 32 -6.68 2.48 4.62
CA LEU A 32 -7.53 1.29 4.56
C LEU A 32 -8.99 1.63 4.87
N LYS A 33 -9.29 2.58 5.77
CA LYS A 33 -10.68 3.02 6.00
C LYS A 33 -11.29 3.73 4.79
N GLU A 34 -10.49 4.52 4.09
CA GLU A 34 -10.92 5.27 2.90
C GLU A 34 -10.94 4.40 1.63
N TRP A 35 -10.45 3.16 1.71
CA TRP A 35 -10.37 2.26 0.57
C TRP A 35 -11.77 1.91 -0.01
N PRO A 36 -11.97 2.09 -1.33
CA PRO A 36 -13.27 1.91 -1.96
C PRO A 36 -13.76 0.46 -1.89
N ALA A 37 -15.07 0.28 -1.68
CA ALA A 37 -15.70 -1.04 -1.54
C ALA A 37 -15.51 -1.93 -2.77
N ALA A 38 -15.43 -1.35 -3.97
CA ALA A 38 -15.18 -2.05 -5.22
C ALA A 38 -13.79 -2.73 -5.28
N GLY A 39 -12.84 -2.30 -4.44
CA GLY A 39 -11.50 -2.87 -4.29
C GLY A 39 -11.25 -3.46 -2.90
N ARG A 40 -12.29 -3.70 -2.08
CA ARG A 40 -12.16 -4.44 -0.81
C ARG A 40 -11.94 -5.92 -1.13
N ALA A 41 -10.73 -6.24 -1.57
CA ALA A 41 -10.31 -7.61 -1.80
C ALA A 41 -10.15 -8.38 -0.48
N SER A 42 -10.12 -9.70 -0.60
CA SER A 42 -9.85 -10.62 0.50
C SER A 42 -8.56 -10.22 1.24
N GLY A 43 -8.70 -9.87 2.52
CA GLY A 43 -7.59 -9.43 3.37
C GLY A 43 -7.66 -7.98 3.83
N HIS A 44 -8.55 -7.14 3.29
CA HIS A 44 -8.74 -5.76 3.76
C HIS A 44 -8.99 -5.68 5.28
N THR A 45 -9.97 -6.42 5.78
CA THR A 45 -10.31 -6.48 7.21
C THR A 45 -9.16 -7.05 8.05
N VAL A 46 -8.36 -7.96 7.47
CA VAL A 46 -7.22 -8.57 8.15
C VAL A 46 -6.12 -7.54 8.41
N VAL A 47 -5.74 -6.75 7.40
CA VAL A 47 -4.74 -5.68 7.58
C VAL A 47 -5.29 -4.56 8.47
N LEU A 48 -6.57 -4.22 8.35
CA LEU A 48 -7.20 -3.20 9.19
C LEU A 48 -7.20 -3.60 10.67
N ASN A 49 -7.47 -4.87 10.98
CA ASN A 49 -7.41 -5.39 12.34
C ASN A 49 -5.97 -5.45 12.86
N ALA A 50 -5.00 -5.81 12.02
CA ALA A 50 -3.58 -5.76 12.38
C ALA A 50 -3.14 -4.33 12.75
N CYS A 51 -3.58 -3.32 11.99
CA CYS A 51 -3.30 -1.92 12.34
C CYS A 51 -3.83 -1.56 13.73
N ARG A 52 -5.06 -2.00 14.06
CA ARG A 52 -5.66 -1.77 15.38
C ARG A 52 -4.89 -2.47 16.50
N ALA A 53 -4.50 -3.72 16.28
CA ALA A 53 -3.70 -4.51 17.23
C ALA A 53 -2.34 -3.84 17.48
N SER A 54 -1.68 -3.32 16.44
CA SER A 54 -0.40 -2.61 16.60
C SER A 54 -0.55 -1.28 17.34
N LEU A 55 -1.62 -0.52 17.08
CA LEU A 55 -1.94 0.69 17.85
C LEU A 55 -2.25 0.38 19.32
N ALA A 56 -2.71 -0.83 19.63
CA ALA A 56 -2.90 -1.34 20.99
C ALA A 56 -1.60 -1.91 21.62
N GLY A 57 -0.51 -2.02 20.85
CA GLY A 57 0.77 -2.58 21.29
C GLY A 57 0.81 -4.11 21.30
N GLU A 58 -0.16 -4.78 20.66
CA GLU A 58 -0.23 -6.25 20.61
C GLU A 58 0.69 -6.85 19.54
N ILE A 59 0.97 -6.12 18.45
CA ILE A 59 1.87 -6.55 17.38
C ILE A 59 2.78 -5.41 16.91
N ASP A 60 3.93 -5.78 16.36
CA ASP A 60 4.94 -4.84 15.89
C ASP A 60 4.54 -4.12 14.60
N ALA A 61 5.06 -2.90 14.42
CA ALA A 61 4.88 -2.07 13.23
C ALA A 61 5.25 -2.82 11.94
N GLU A 62 6.37 -3.54 11.95
CA GLU A 62 6.89 -4.22 10.76
C GLU A 62 6.04 -5.43 10.39
N THR A 63 5.35 -6.02 11.37
CA THR A 63 4.35 -7.06 11.09
C THR A 63 3.18 -6.48 10.31
N VAL A 64 2.68 -5.32 10.73
CA VAL A 64 1.61 -4.60 10.00
C VAL A 64 2.10 -4.21 8.60
N ARG A 65 3.33 -3.74 8.49
CA ARG A 65 3.95 -3.38 7.22
C ARG A 65 3.98 -4.56 6.25
N ALA A 66 4.46 -5.71 6.68
CA ALA A 66 4.52 -6.92 5.85
C ALA A 66 3.13 -7.35 5.36
N MET A 67 2.12 -7.27 6.23
CA MET A 67 0.72 -7.54 5.88
C MET A 67 0.17 -6.54 4.87
N LEU A 68 0.50 -5.25 5.03
CA LEU A 68 0.12 -4.18 4.11
C LEU A 68 0.75 -4.36 2.74
N VAL A 69 2.05 -4.69 2.67
CA VAL A 69 2.78 -4.99 1.43
C VAL A 69 2.16 -6.19 0.73
N ALA A 70 1.88 -7.28 1.46
CA ALA A 70 1.23 -8.46 0.90
C ALA A 70 -0.17 -8.15 0.35
N PHE A 71 -0.94 -7.33 1.06
CA PHE A 71 -2.24 -6.86 0.59
C PHE A 71 -2.11 -6.00 -0.67
N ALA A 72 -1.20 -5.03 -0.69
CA ALA A 72 -0.97 -4.16 -1.83
C ALA A 72 -0.49 -4.94 -3.08
N ARG A 73 0.36 -5.97 -2.90
CA ARG A 73 0.76 -6.89 -3.99
C ARG A 73 -0.42 -7.66 -4.55
N ARG A 74 -1.28 -8.22 -3.69
CA ARG A 74 -2.47 -8.99 -4.12
C ARG A 74 -3.48 -8.15 -4.88
N ASN A 75 -3.49 -6.85 -4.65
CA ASN A 75 -4.36 -5.90 -5.32
C ASN A 75 -3.69 -5.20 -6.53
N ASP A 76 -2.44 -5.57 -6.88
CA ASP A 76 -1.63 -4.90 -7.93
C ASP A 76 -1.51 -3.37 -7.74
N VAL A 77 -1.54 -2.88 -6.48
CA VAL A 77 -1.44 -1.45 -6.12
C VAL A 77 -0.13 -1.10 -5.40
N LEU A 78 0.72 -2.08 -5.14
CA LEU A 78 2.04 -1.83 -4.53
C LEU A 78 2.95 -1.16 -5.57
N MET A 79 3.51 0.00 -5.24
CA MET A 79 4.64 0.54 -5.98
C MET A 79 5.94 -0.05 -5.44
N PRO A 80 6.89 -0.43 -6.32
CA PRO A 80 8.23 -0.78 -5.87
C PRO A 80 8.84 0.40 -5.12
N ASP A 81 9.57 0.09 -4.05
CA ASP A 81 10.19 1.13 -3.24
C ASP A 81 11.22 1.88 -4.08
N MET A 82 10.99 3.18 -4.29
CA MET A 82 11.93 4.01 -5.04
C MET A 82 13.24 4.26 -4.27
N THR A 83 13.37 3.80 -3.02
CA THR A 83 14.61 3.88 -2.24
C THR A 83 15.66 2.87 -2.72
N GLU A 84 15.26 1.78 -3.38
CA GLU A 84 16.19 0.85 -4.06
C GLU A 84 16.63 1.34 -5.44
N LEU A 85 15.98 2.38 -5.99
CA LEU A 85 16.46 3.06 -7.20
C LEU A 85 17.48 4.12 -6.77
N ALA A 86 18.75 3.70 -6.76
CA ALA A 86 19.96 4.49 -6.55
C ALA A 86 19.90 6.00 -6.93
N PRO A 87 20.68 6.87 -6.26
CA PRO A 87 20.70 8.30 -6.52
C PRO A 87 21.25 8.56 -7.94
N GLY A 88 20.36 8.81 -8.89
CA GLY A 88 20.80 9.11 -10.25
C GLY A 88 19.71 9.16 -11.31
N LEU A 89 18.52 8.61 -11.06
CA LEU A 89 17.44 8.66 -12.05
C LEU A 89 16.15 9.18 -11.42
N ALA A 90 15.96 10.49 -11.54
CA ALA A 90 14.62 11.04 -11.72
C ALA A 90 14.00 10.36 -12.96
N GLY A 91 13.24 9.30 -12.72
CA GLY A 91 12.60 8.49 -13.75
C GLY A 91 11.11 8.36 -13.47
N SER A 92 10.36 9.42 -13.74
CA SER A 92 8.90 9.38 -13.86
C SER A 92 8.50 8.65 -15.15
N GLU A 93 8.78 7.36 -15.28
CA GLU A 93 8.46 6.66 -16.53
C GLU A 93 8.36 5.13 -16.37
N ALA A 94 7.44 4.65 -15.52
CA ALA A 94 7.11 3.22 -15.51
C ALA A 94 5.71 2.85 -15.00
N TYR A 95 4.73 3.76 -15.04
CA TYR A 95 3.34 3.42 -14.67
C TYR A 95 2.34 3.77 -15.77
N GLY A 96 2.60 3.26 -16.98
CA GLY A 96 1.77 3.47 -18.17
C GLY A 96 1.60 2.25 -19.06
N LYS A 97 1.77 1.02 -18.54
CA LYS A 97 1.65 -0.19 -19.40
C LYS A 97 1.04 -1.44 -18.76
N ARG A 98 0.03 -1.28 -17.88
CA ARG A 98 -0.83 -2.41 -17.48
C ARG A 98 -2.34 -2.17 -17.63
N LEU A 99 -2.74 -1.21 -18.47
CA LEU A 99 -4.13 -0.92 -18.80
C LEU A 99 -4.36 -0.85 -20.32
N VAL A 100 -4.01 -1.91 -21.04
CA VAL A 100 -4.69 -2.27 -22.29
C VAL A 100 -4.57 -3.79 -22.49
N GLY A 101 -5.50 -4.48 -21.84
CA GLY A 101 -5.87 -5.86 -22.13
C GLY A 101 -7.38 -5.91 -22.38
N LEU A 102 -7.88 -5.10 -23.31
CA LEU A 102 -9.20 -5.33 -23.90
C LEU A 102 -9.03 -6.41 -24.99
N PRO A 103 -9.70 -7.56 -24.92
CA PRO A 103 -9.97 -8.34 -26.11
C PRO A 103 -11.11 -7.65 -26.88
N SER A 104 -10.76 -6.92 -27.93
CA SER A 104 -11.74 -6.48 -28.93
C SER A 104 -11.78 -7.50 -30.08
N SER A 105 -12.97 -8.09 -30.25
CA SER A 105 -13.55 -8.58 -31.51
C SER A 105 -13.12 -9.95 -32.04
N LEU A 106 -14.09 -10.88 -32.02
CA LEU A 106 -14.63 -11.50 -33.23
C LEU A 106 -16.16 -11.57 -33.09
#